data_AF-A0A7J7YYE0-F1
#
_entry.id   AF-A0A7J7YYE0-F1
#
_cell.length_a   1.000
_cell.length_b   1.000
_cell.length_c   1.000
_cell.angle_alpha   90.00
_cell.angle_beta   90.00
_cell.angle_gamma   90.00
#
_symmetry.space_group_name_H-M   'P 1'
#
loop_
_entity.id
_entity.type
_entity.pdbx_description
1 polymer ?
#
loop_
_entity_poly.entity_id
_entity_poly.type
_entity_poly.pdbx_seq_one_letter_code
_entity_poly.pdbx_strand_id
1 'polypeptide(L)'
;MASENSPLLAYRLLGEEGVAFPANGAGGLGGESARKLSTFLGVVVPTVLSMFSIVVFLRIDATGSSGLRVLPQGYGWSLLYGTLLLGLVGGVCTLGAGLYARASFLTFLLVSGSLASVLVSFVAVGPRVIQLTPRPGPNGSSLPPQVGHFTGFNSSTLKANLGAGYAKDYTTGAMMTFASVFAVLFNGCTGIMAGANMSGELKDPSRAIPLGTIVAVAYTFFIYILLFFLSSFTCDRTLLQEDYGFFRAISLWPPLVLIGIYATSISASMSSLIGASRILHALAQDDLFGMILAPAKVVSQGGNPWGAVLYSWALVQLVLLAGKLNTLAAVVTVFYLVAYAAVDLSCLSLEWASAPNFRPTFSLFSWHTCLLGVASCLLMMFLISPGAAGGSLLLMGLLCALLTARGGPSSWGYVSQALLFHQVRKYLLRLDVRKDHVKFWRPQLLLLVGNPRGALPLLRLANQLKKGGLYVLGHVTLGDLDCLPSDPVQPQYGAWLSLVDRAQVKAFVDLTLSPSVRQGAQHLLRISGLVESHFHCPS
;
A
#
# COMPACT_ATOMS: atom_id res chain seq x y z
N MET A 1 -28.14 -27.19 1.75
CA MET A 1 -28.33 -28.49 2.45
C MET A 1 -27.15 -29.39 2.11
N ALA A 2 -26.69 -30.19 3.08
CA ALA A 2 -25.39 -30.89 3.20
C ALA A 2 -24.24 -29.91 3.51
N SER A 3 -23.77 -29.66 4.75
CA SER A 3 -23.56 -30.46 5.98
C SER A 3 -22.54 -31.59 5.83
N GLU A 4 -21.26 -31.25 6.05
CA GLU A 4 -20.30 -32.18 6.66
C GLU A 4 -19.52 -31.42 7.75
N ASN A 5 -19.95 -31.69 8.98
CA ASN A 5 -19.22 -31.39 10.21
C ASN A 5 -18.11 -32.43 10.34
N SER A 6 -16.86 -32.00 10.42
CA SER A 6 -15.81 -32.81 11.05
C SER A 6 -15.77 -32.48 12.55
N PRO A 7 -16.18 -33.40 13.45
CA PRO A 7 -15.99 -33.25 14.88
C PRO A 7 -14.57 -33.72 15.21
N LEU A 8 -13.80 -32.95 15.98
CA LEU A 8 -12.90 -33.39 17.05
C LEU A 8 -11.98 -32.23 17.46
N LEU A 9 -11.95 -31.98 18.77
CA LEU A 9 -11.10 -31.05 19.53
C LEU A 9 -11.51 -29.57 19.55
N ALA A 10 -12.75 -29.32 19.98
CA ALA A 10 -13.08 -28.13 20.76
C ALA A 10 -13.16 -28.54 22.24
N TYR A 11 -12.03 -28.55 22.96
CA TYR A 11 -12.04 -28.59 24.42
C TYR A 11 -11.76 -27.17 24.92
N ARG A 12 -12.85 -26.44 25.14
CA ARG A 12 -12.91 -25.12 25.76
C ARG A 12 -13.18 -25.37 27.24
N LEU A 13 -12.15 -25.32 28.09
CA LEU A 13 -12.35 -25.25 29.54
C LEU A 13 -12.37 -23.78 29.94
N LEU A 14 -13.51 -23.38 30.50
CA LEU A 14 -13.77 -22.07 31.10
C LEU A 14 -13.04 -21.95 32.44
N GLY A 15 -12.39 -20.80 32.63
CA GLY A 15 -12.07 -20.18 33.90
C GLY A 15 -12.20 -18.67 33.69
N GLU A 16 -12.90 -17.99 34.59
CA GLU A 16 -13.74 -16.81 34.39
C GLU A 16 -13.11 -15.46 33.96
N GLU A 17 -14.01 -14.67 33.36
CA GLU A 17 -14.10 -13.20 33.26
C GLU A 17 -13.03 -12.37 32.53
N GLY A 18 -13.40 -11.92 31.32
CA GLY A 18 -13.42 -10.47 31.08
C GLY A 18 -12.38 -9.82 30.18
N VAL A 19 -11.95 -10.43 29.05
CA VAL A 19 -11.46 -9.64 27.90
C VAL A 19 -11.87 -10.31 26.60
N ALA A 20 -12.80 -9.70 25.86
CA ALA A 20 -13.07 -10.07 24.48
C ALA A 20 -11.84 -9.70 23.63
N PHE A 21 -11.01 -10.69 23.30
CA PHE A 21 -9.98 -10.52 22.28
C PHE A 21 -10.67 -10.45 20.90
N PRO A 22 -10.55 -9.34 20.16
CA PRO A 22 -11.08 -9.29 18.80
C PRO A 22 -10.28 -10.25 17.92
N ALA A 23 -11.02 -11.06 17.16
CA ALA A 23 -10.47 -11.92 16.12
C ALA A 23 -9.86 -11.04 15.01
N ASN A 24 -8.55 -10.81 15.05
CA ASN A 24 -7.79 -10.28 13.92
C ASN A 24 -6.37 -10.83 13.96
N GLY A 25 -6.20 -12.02 13.36
CA GLY A 25 -4.89 -12.55 13.03
C GLY A 25 -4.39 -11.94 11.73
N ALA A 26 -3.54 -10.92 11.82
CA ALA A 26 -2.74 -10.43 10.69
C ALA A 26 -1.35 -10.03 11.19
N GLY A 27 -0.31 -10.56 10.55
CA GLY A 27 1.09 -10.36 10.93
C GLY A 27 1.79 -9.25 10.15
N GLY A 28 2.81 -8.64 10.75
CA GLY A 28 3.85 -7.85 10.06
C GLY A 28 3.74 -6.32 10.13
N LEU A 29 3.62 -5.74 11.33
CA LEU A 29 3.33 -4.31 11.52
C LEU A 29 4.47 -3.32 11.18
N GLY A 30 5.75 -3.67 11.32
CA GLY A 30 6.84 -2.75 10.93
C GLY A 30 6.80 -2.38 9.44
N GLY A 31 6.49 -3.35 8.59
CA GLY A 31 6.24 -3.12 7.17
C GLY A 31 4.85 -2.59 6.88
N GLU A 32 3.82 -2.93 7.67
CA GLU A 32 2.44 -2.47 7.46
C GLU A 32 2.26 -0.98 7.75
N SER A 33 2.82 -0.46 8.83
CA SER A 33 2.73 0.96 9.16
C SER A 33 3.56 1.83 8.21
N ALA A 34 4.74 1.35 7.78
CA ALA A 34 5.54 2.00 6.75
C ALA A 34 4.81 2.01 5.39
N ARG A 35 4.17 0.89 5.03
CA ARG A 35 3.27 0.79 3.87
C ARG A 35 2.14 1.81 3.97
N LYS A 36 1.37 1.79 5.06
CA LYS A 36 0.24 2.71 5.30
C LYS A 36 0.70 4.18 5.19
N LEU A 37 1.87 4.53 5.71
CA LEU A 37 2.39 5.91 5.64
C LEU A 37 2.85 6.32 4.23
N SER A 38 3.48 5.41 3.49
CA SER A 38 3.80 5.65 2.08
C SER A 38 2.56 5.72 1.21
N THR A 39 1.57 4.86 1.46
CA THR A 39 0.27 4.90 0.78
C THR A 39 -0.46 6.19 1.16
N PHE A 40 -0.38 6.66 2.40
CA PHE A 40 -0.92 7.94 2.82
C PHE A 40 -0.29 9.10 2.04
N LEU A 41 1.05 9.21 2.00
CA LEU A 41 1.72 10.25 1.19
C LEU A 41 1.39 10.10 -0.30
N GLY A 42 1.36 8.87 -0.82
CA GLY A 42 0.95 8.57 -2.19
C GLY A 42 -0.52 8.88 -2.49
N VAL A 43 -1.39 9.05 -1.49
CA VAL A 43 -2.82 9.36 -1.67
C VAL A 43 -3.15 10.83 -1.32
N VAL A 44 -2.34 11.49 -0.50
CA VAL A 44 -2.49 12.91 -0.16
C VAL A 44 -2.01 13.82 -1.30
N VAL A 45 -0.84 13.58 -1.88
CA VAL A 45 -0.29 14.46 -2.94
C VAL A 45 -1.13 14.47 -4.26
N PRO A 46 -1.80 13.38 -4.67
CA PRO A 46 -2.72 13.36 -5.83
C PRO A 46 -3.97 14.23 -5.68
N THR A 47 -4.46 14.44 -4.45
CA THR A 47 -5.56 15.41 -4.23
C THR A 47 -5.11 16.81 -4.62
N VAL A 48 -3.87 17.16 -4.30
CA VAL A 48 -3.26 18.46 -4.66
C VAL A 48 -3.16 18.58 -6.17
N LEU A 49 -2.70 17.52 -6.85
CA LEU A 49 -2.58 17.49 -8.31
C LEU A 49 -3.94 17.60 -9.01
N SER A 50 -4.96 16.92 -8.49
CA SER A 50 -6.33 16.94 -9.04
C SER A 50 -7.02 18.30 -8.83
N MET A 51 -6.77 18.96 -7.68
CA MET A 51 -7.18 20.35 -7.43
C MET A 51 -6.50 21.32 -8.39
N PHE A 52 -5.20 21.13 -8.63
CA PHE A 52 -4.45 21.95 -9.56
C PHE A 52 -4.84 21.72 -11.02
N SER A 53 -5.21 20.51 -11.44
CA SER A 53 -5.77 20.24 -12.77
C SER A 53 -7.00 21.10 -13.04
N ILE A 54 -7.91 21.23 -12.07
CA ILE A 54 -9.11 22.09 -12.20
C ILE A 54 -8.71 23.54 -12.43
N VAL A 55 -7.72 24.01 -11.68
CA VAL A 55 -7.22 25.38 -11.75
C VAL A 55 -6.46 25.65 -13.07
N VAL A 56 -5.76 24.66 -13.61
CA VAL A 56 -5.12 24.72 -14.94
C VAL A 56 -6.18 24.78 -16.04
N PHE A 57 -7.22 23.95 -15.98
CA PHE A 57 -8.29 23.98 -16.98
C PHE A 57 -9.15 25.26 -16.89
N LEU A 58 -9.36 25.83 -15.69
CA LEU A 58 -9.95 27.17 -15.52
C LEU A 58 -9.10 28.26 -16.21
N ARG A 59 -7.78 28.12 -16.25
CA ARG A 59 -6.87 29.05 -16.97
C ARG A 59 -6.90 28.85 -18.48
N ILE A 60 -6.92 27.59 -18.94
CA ILE A 60 -6.99 27.25 -20.37
C ILE A 60 -8.34 27.70 -20.96
N ASP A 61 -9.44 27.54 -20.22
CA ASP A 61 -10.77 28.00 -20.65
C ASP A 61 -10.85 29.52 -20.85
N ALA A 62 -10.12 30.28 -20.03
CA ALA A 62 -10.06 31.74 -20.13
C ALA A 62 -9.05 32.26 -21.18
N THR A 63 -8.30 31.39 -21.86
CA THR A 63 -7.33 31.75 -22.92
C THR A 63 -7.72 31.26 -24.32
N GLY A 64 -8.73 30.39 -24.46
CA GLY A 64 -9.26 29.97 -25.76
C GLY A 64 -10.03 31.08 -26.48
N SER A 65 -9.92 31.13 -27.82
CA SER A 65 -10.50 32.14 -28.73
C SER A 65 -12.03 32.28 -28.70
N SER A 66 -12.73 31.45 -27.94
CA SER A 66 -14.19 31.44 -27.77
C SER A 66 -14.66 31.34 -26.30
N GLY A 67 -13.75 31.48 -25.33
CA GLY A 67 -14.10 31.51 -23.90
C GLY A 67 -14.53 32.91 -23.46
N LEU A 68 -15.73 33.04 -22.87
CA LEU A 68 -16.05 34.23 -22.08
C LEU A 68 -14.94 34.43 -21.04
N ARG A 69 -14.34 35.62 -20.97
CA ARG A 69 -13.49 36.05 -19.85
C ARG A 69 -14.33 36.20 -18.57
N VAL A 70 -14.76 35.10 -17.97
CA VAL A 70 -15.65 35.13 -16.79
C VAL A 70 -14.87 35.36 -15.49
N LEU A 71 -13.59 34.98 -15.41
CA LEU A 71 -12.82 34.98 -14.17
C LEU A 71 -11.45 35.67 -14.28
N PRO A 72 -11.05 36.48 -13.27
CA PRO A 72 -9.73 37.13 -13.24
C PRO A 72 -8.59 36.11 -13.17
N GLN A 73 -7.50 36.43 -13.87
CA GLN A 73 -6.32 35.57 -14.00
C GLN A 73 -5.16 36.06 -13.13
N GLY A 74 -4.44 35.14 -12.50
CA GLY A 74 -3.25 35.41 -11.69
C GLY A 74 -2.85 34.22 -10.82
N TYR A 75 -1.65 34.27 -10.20
CA TYR A 75 -1.24 33.26 -9.23
C TYR A 75 -2.14 33.28 -7.99
N GLY A 76 -2.46 34.47 -7.45
CA GLY A 76 -3.36 34.61 -6.30
C GLY A 76 -4.78 34.12 -6.57
N TRP A 77 -5.35 34.44 -7.73
CA TRP A 77 -6.68 33.97 -8.13
C TRP A 77 -6.74 32.45 -8.33
N SER A 78 -5.71 31.88 -8.94
CA SER A 78 -5.52 30.44 -9.10
C SER A 78 -5.47 29.71 -7.75
N LEU A 79 -4.79 30.30 -6.78
CA LEU A 79 -4.70 29.77 -5.43
C LEU A 79 -6.06 29.85 -4.73
N LEU A 80 -6.78 30.97 -4.88
CA LEU A 80 -8.12 31.19 -4.32
C LEU A 80 -9.17 30.22 -4.89
N TYR A 81 -9.14 29.95 -6.20
CA TYR A 81 -10.03 28.95 -6.80
C TYR A 81 -9.70 27.54 -6.30
N GLY A 82 -8.40 27.21 -6.19
CA GLY A 82 -7.94 25.95 -5.62
C GLY A 82 -8.39 25.77 -4.17
N THR A 83 -8.28 26.79 -3.32
CA THR A 83 -8.70 26.73 -1.91
C THR A 83 -10.21 26.62 -1.75
N LEU A 84 -10.99 27.38 -2.51
CA LEU A 84 -12.46 27.28 -2.49
C LEU A 84 -12.94 25.89 -2.87
N LEU A 85 -12.37 25.34 -3.94
CA LEU A 85 -12.78 24.05 -4.46
C LEU A 85 -12.30 22.89 -3.56
N LEU A 86 -11.10 23.01 -2.98
CA LEU A 86 -10.63 22.10 -1.94
C LEU A 86 -11.51 22.18 -0.69
N GLY A 87 -11.99 23.37 -0.31
CA GLY A 87 -12.96 23.58 0.76
C GLY A 87 -14.29 22.87 0.49
N LEU A 88 -14.81 22.96 -0.74
CA LEU A 88 -16.02 22.22 -1.15
C LEU A 88 -15.81 20.71 -1.06
N VAL A 89 -14.71 20.19 -1.61
CA VAL A 89 -14.37 18.77 -1.54
C VAL A 89 -14.21 18.31 -0.08
N GLY A 90 -13.52 19.09 0.74
CA GLY A 90 -13.38 18.84 2.18
C GLY A 90 -14.73 18.77 2.89
N GLY A 91 -15.64 19.72 2.61
CA GLY A 91 -16.98 19.75 3.18
C GLY A 91 -17.83 18.53 2.79
N VAL A 92 -17.77 18.08 1.54
CA VAL A 92 -18.47 16.86 1.12
C VAL A 92 -17.89 15.62 1.82
N CYS A 93 -16.57 15.55 2.00
CA CYS A 93 -15.89 14.43 2.64
C CYS A 93 -16.13 14.34 4.16
N THR A 94 -16.36 15.47 4.85
CA THR A 94 -16.67 15.48 6.29
C THR A 94 -18.09 15.01 6.60
N LEU A 95 -19.04 15.21 5.67
CA LEU A 95 -20.44 14.81 5.82
C LEU A 95 -20.67 13.28 5.73
N GLY A 96 -19.68 12.51 5.25
CA GLY A 96 -19.67 11.05 5.34
C GLY A 96 -19.72 10.31 4.01
N ALA A 97 -19.44 9.00 4.09
CA ALA A 97 -19.30 8.12 2.93
C ALA A 97 -20.56 7.97 2.08
N GLY A 98 -21.75 8.05 2.69
CA GLY A 98 -23.01 7.96 1.96
C GLY A 98 -23.22 9.13 0.98
N LEU A 99 -22.90 10.36 1.40
CA LEU A 99 -22.98 11.54 0.53
C LEU A 99 -21.92 11.47 -0.57
N TYR A 100 -20.70 11.07 -0.21
CA TYR A 100 -19.63 10.83 -1.18
C TYR A 100 -20.03 9.80 -2.24
N ALA A 101 -20.62 8.66 -1.86
CA ALA A 101 -21.01 7.61 -2.81
C ALA A 101 -22.03 8.14 -3.83
N ARG A 102 -23.02 8.93 -3.37
CA ARG A 102 -24.00 9.60 -4.25
C ARG A 102 -23.35 10.64 -5.17
N ALA A 103 -22.46 11.48 -4.62
CA ALA A 103 -21.73 12.47 -5.40
C ALA A 103 -20.79 11.81 -6.44
N SER A 104 -20.12 10.74 -6.06
CA SER A 104 -19.25 9.95 -6.93
C SER A 104 -20.03 9.30 -8.07
N PHE A 105 -21.23 8.77 -7.78
CA PHE A 105 -22.11 8.23 -8.81
C PHE A 105 -22.57 9.31 -9.80
N LEU A 106 -22.94 10.50 -9.32
CA LEU A 106 -23.29 11.63 -10.18
C LEU A 106 -22.12 12.05 -11.08
N THR A 107 -20.91 12.20 -10.51
CA THR A 107 -19.72 12.52 -11.30
C THR A 107 -19.40 11.44 -12.33
N PHE A 108 -19.56 10.16 -11.99
CA PHE A 108 -19.40 9.05 -12.94
C PHE A 108 -20.35 9.16 -14.14
N LEU A 109 -21.63 9.50 -13.92
CA LEU A 109 -22.60 9.70 -15.00
C LEU A 109 -22.19 10.87 -15.91
N LEU A 110 -21.78 12.00 -15.32
CA LEU A 110 -21.32 13.17 -16.08
C LEU A 110 -20.07 12.85 -16.92
N VAL A 111 -19.09 12.17 -16.33
CA VAL A 111 -17.87 11.77 -17.03
C VAL A 111 -18.18 10.79 -18.15
N SER A 112 -19.03 9.79 -17.90
CA SER A 112 -19.45 8.82 -18.92
C SER A 112 -20.19 9.50 -20.08
N GLY A 113 -21.08 10.45 -19.79
CA GLY A 113 -21.77 11.26 -20.80
C GLY A 113 -20.80 12.11 -21.63
N SER A 114 -19.82 12.74 -20.98
CA SER A 114 -18.79 13.52 -21.68
C SER A 114 -17.90 12.66 -22.57
N LEU A 115 -17.51 11.46 -22.11
CA LEU A 115 -16.73 10.51 -22.88
C LEU A 115 -17.50 10.01 -24.09
N ALA A 116 -18.77 9.63 -23.92
CA ALA A 116 -19.63 9.23 -25.03
C ALA A 116 -19.75 10.35 -26.07
N SER A 117 -19.92 11.60 -25.63
CA SER A 117 -19.95 12.76 -26.55
C SER A 117 -18.65 12.93 -27.32
N VAL A 118 -17.49 12.77 -26.69
CA VAL A 118 -16.17 12.82 -27.36
C VAL A 118 -16.06 11.71 -28.40
N LEU A 119 -16.44 10.48 -28.06
CA LEU A 119 -16.38 9.33 -28.98
C LEU A 119 -17.29 9.53 -30.21
N VAL A 120 -18.51 10.05 -30.00
CA VAL A 120 -19.43 10.37 -31.11
C VAL A 120 -18.88 11.53 -31.95
N SER A 121 -18.21 12.51 -31.32
CA SER A 121 -17.68 13.68 -32.02
C SER A 121 -16.60 13.32 -33.05
N PHE A 122 -15.77 12.31 -32.80
CA PHE A 122 -14.79 11.82 -33.77
C PHE A 122 -15.41 11.34 -35.09
N VAL A 123 -16.65 10.86 -35.06
CA VAL A 123 -17.35 10.31 -36.23
C VAL A 123 -18.32 11.34 -36.84
N ALA A 124 -19.01 12.10 -36.00
CA ALA A 124 -20.08 13.00 -36.42
C ALA A 124 -19.59 14.36 -36.91
N VAL A 125 -18.42 14.82 -36.46
CA VAL A 125 -17.87 16.14 -36.84
C VAL A 125 -17.07 15.99 -38.13
N GLY A 126 -17.35 16.84 -39.12
CA GLY A 126 -16.58 16.89 -40.36
C GLY A 126 -15.20 17.55 -40.19
N PRO A 127 -14.33 17.51 -41.22
CA PRO A 127 -13.00 18.11 -41.16
C PRO A 127 -13.07 19.60 -40.81
N ARG A 128 -12.25 20.05 -39.85
CA ARG A 128 -12.23 21.42 -39.34
C ARG A 128 -10.82 21.93 -39.13
N VAL A 129 -10.66 23.23 -39.28
CA VAL A 129 -9.40 23.93 -39.11
C VAL A 129 -9.45 24.66 -37.77
N ILE A 130 -8.50 24.33 -36.89
CA ILE A 130 -8.42 24.84 -35.52
C ILE A 130 -7.26 25.82 -35.43
N GLN A 131 -7.56 27.05 -35.01
CA GLN A 131 -6.57 28.10 -34.80
C GLN A 131 -5.83 27.85 -33.48
N LEU A 132 -4.51 27.67 -33.55
CA LEU A 132 -3.68 27.44 -32.36
C LEU A 132 -3.28 28.77 -31.72
N THR A 133 -2.93 28.74 -30.45
CA THR A 133 -2.45 29.92 -29.71
C THR A 133 -1.10 30.39 -30.26
N PRO A 134 -0.91 31.70 -30.54
CA PRO A 134 0.35 32.22 -31.06
C PRO A 134 1.51 32.05 -30.08
N ARG A 135 2.66 31.53 -30.55
CA ARG A 135 3.89 31.47 -29.75
C ARG A 135 4.54 32.85 -29.65
N PRO A 136 5.03 33.27 -28.46
CA PRO A 136 5.94 34.40 -28.36
C PRO A 136 7.26 34.01 -29.04
N GLY A 137 7.62 34.71 -30.11
CA GLY A 137 8.91 34.52 -30.78
C GLY A 137 10.08 35.01 -29.93
N PRO A 138 11.30 34.57 -30.25
CA PRO A 138 12.51 34.89 -29.48
C PRO A 138 12.80 36.40 -29.31
N ASN A 139 12.21 37.25 -30.17
CA ASN A 139 12.37 38.70 -30.16
C ASN A 139 11.08 39.48 -29.81
N GLY A 140 10.07 38.82 -29.23
CA GLY A 140 8.78 39.45 -28.94
C GLY A 140 7.85 39.63 -30.15
N SER A 141 8.26 39.18 -31.34
CA SER A 141 7.36 39.01 -32.49
C SER A 141 6.55 37.73 -32.34
N SER A 142 5.22 37.80 -32.50
CA SER A 142 4.38 36.61 -32.61
C SER A 142 4.76 35.85 -33.89
N LEU A 143 5.13 34.58 -33.79
CA LEU A 143 5.22 33.68 -34.95
C LEU A 143 3.87 33.66 -35.69
N PRO A 144 3.84 33.41 -37.01
CA PRO A 144 2.58 33.34 -37.76
C PRO A 144 1.61 32.34 -37.10
N PRO A 145 0.30 32.62 -37.10
CA PRO A 145 -0.70 31.76 -36.48
C PRO A 145 -0.57 30.36 -37.05
N GLN A 146 -0.18 29.42 -36.19
CA GLN A 146 -0.07 28.03 -36.57
C GLN A 146 -1.47 27.41 -36.55
N VAL A 147 -1.72 26.53 -37.49
CA VAL A 147 -3.05 25.95 -37.68
C VAL A 147 -2.96 24.44 -37.47
N GLY A 148 -3.86 23.92 -36.64
CA GLY A 148 -4.07 22.50 -36.46
C GLY A 148 -5.24 22.03 -37.31
N HIS A 149 -5.13 20.86 -37.92
CA HIS A 149 -6.22 20.31 -38.73
C HIS A 149 -6.83 19.08 -38.05
N PHE A 150 -8.15 19.11 -37.94
CA PHE A 150 -8.96 17.92 -37.74
C PHE A 150 -9.37 17.42 -39.13
N THR A 151 -8.76 16.34 -39.59
CA THR A 151 -8.87 15.85 -40.97
C THR A 151 -10.01 14.86 -41.16
N GLY A 152 -10.64 14.41 -40.06
CA GLY A 152 -11.52 13.24 -40.07
C GLY A 152 -10.74 11.95 -40.30
N PHE A 153 -11.41 10.81 -40.47
CA PHE A 153 -10.71 9.52 -40.61
C PHE A 153 -9.84 9.47 -41.87
N ASN A 154 -8.52 9.63 -41.70
CA ASN A 154 -7.57 9.64 -42.81
C ASN A 154 -6.33 8.78 -42.52
N SER A 155 -6.04 7.84 -43.43
CA SER A 155 -4.87 6.96 -43.32
C SER A 155 -3.55 7.73 -43.47
N SER A 156 -3.52 8.85 -44.21
CA SER A 156 -2.30 9.67 -44.32
C SER A 156 -1.94 10.33 -42.98
N THR A 157 -2.95 10.82 -42.25
CA THR A 157 -2.78 11.40 -40.91
C THR A 157 -2.26 10.35 -39.93
N LEU A 158 -2.79 9.12 -39.96
CA LEU A 158 -2.24 8.01 -39.17
C LEU A 158 -0.76 7.76 -39.47
N LYS A 159 -0.38 7.64 -40.75
CA LYS A 159 1.01 7.39 -41.15
C LYS A 159 1.96 8.48 -40.65
N ALA A 160 1.51 9.74 -40.64
CA ALA A 160 2.28 10.87 -40.11
C ALA A 160 2.45 10.82 -38.57
N ASN A 161 1.53 10.16 -37.87
CA ASN A 161 1.52 10.04 -36.41
C ASN A 161 2.25 8.82 -35.86
N LEU A 162 2.57 7.80 -36.67
CA LEU A 162 3.19 6.53 -36.21
C LEU A 162 4.57 6.70 -35.56
N GLY A 163 5.41 7.60 -36.05
CA GLY A 163 6.78 7.80 -35.54
C GLY A 163 6.81 8.58 -34.23
N ALA A 164 7.84 8.40 -33.42
CA ALA A 164 8.11 9.27 -32.28
C ALA A 164 8.49 10.68 -32.76
N GLY A 165 7.98 11.71 -32.08
CA GLY A 165 8.18 13.12 -32.47
C GLY A 165 8.12 14.00 -31.26
N TYR A 166 9.09 13.83 -30.36
CA TYR A 166 9.20 14.61 -29.14
C TYR A 166 9.51 16.07 -29.49
N ALA A 167 8.68 16.99 -28.99
CA ALA A 167 8.77 18.41 -29.25
C ALA A 167 8.93 19.19 -27.93
N LYS A 168 9.22 20.49 -28.05
CA LYS A 168 9.14 21.41 -26.91
C LYS A 168 7.67 21.61 -26.57
N ASP A 169 7.35 21.44 -25.30
CA ASP A 169 6.02 21.77 -24.78
C ASP A 169 5.78 23.28 -24.91
N TYR A 170 4.64 23.64 -25.49
CA TYR A 170 4.27 25.02 -25.75
C TYR A 170 3.93 25.81 -24.47
N THR A 171 3.65 25.11 -23.35
CA THR A 171 3.36 25.75 -22.06
C THR A 171 4.61 25.97 -21.21
N THR A 172 5.57 25.05 -21.25
CA THR A 172 6.75 25.08 -20.38
C THR A 172 8.05 25.40 -21.13
N GLY A 173 8.05 25.30 -22.46
CA GLY A 173 9.25 25.44 -23.30
C GLY A 173 10.26 24.29 -23.16
N ALA A 174 9.98 23.30 -22.30
CA ALA A 174 10.88 22.18 -22.04
C ALA A 174 10.79 21.12 -23.15
N MET A 175 11.93 20.54 -23.52
CA MET A 175 11.95 19.39 -24.43
C MET A 175 11.34 18.17 -23.75
N MET A 176 10.33 17.61 -24.38
CA MET A 176 9.70 16.38 -23.91
C MET A 176 10.56 15.16 -24.25
N THR A 177 10.52 14.15 -23.40
CA THR A 177 11.23 12.87 -23.56
C THR A 177 10.25 11.73 -23.29
N PHE A 178 10.64 10.49 -23.59
CA PHE A 178 9.86 9.32 -23.23
C PHE A 178 9.49 9.30 -21.74
N ALA A 179 10.47 9.58 -20.86
CA ALA A 179 10.27 9.57 -19.42
C ALA A 179 9.31 10.66 -18.93
N SER A 180 9.38 11.87 -19.50
CA SER A 180 8.47 12.96 -19.12
C SER A 180 7.04 12.71 -19.60
N VAL A 181 6.86 12.20 -20.82
CA VAL A 181 5.53 11.84 -21.35
C VAL A 181 4.94 10.66 -20.58
N PHE A 182 5.75 9.65 -20.25
CA PHE A 182 5.33 8.53 -19.42
C PHE A 182 4.89 9.00 -18.03
N ALA A 183 5.63 9.90 -17.38
CA ALA A 183 5.29 10.39 -16.03
C ALA A 183 3.90 11.04 -15.98
N VAL A 184 3.53 11.79 -17.03
CA VAL A 184 2.23 12.43 -17.17
C VAL A 184 1.13 11.40 -17.46
N LEU A 185 1.37 10.48 -18.40
CA LEU A 185 0.41 9.42 -18.74
C LEU A 185 0.16 8.46 -17.58
N PHE A 186 1.22 8.08 -16.86
CA PHE A 186 1.15 7.17 -15.72
C PHE A 186 0.24 7.76 -14.63
N ASN A 187 0.32 9.06 -14.37
CA ASN A 187 -0.56 9.72 -13.42
C ASN A 187 -2.04 9.54 -13.77
N GLY A 188 -2.40 9.52 -15.07
CA GLY A 188 -3.76 9.19 -15.53
C GLY A 188 -4.18 7.73 -15.27
N CYS A 189 -3.22 6.80 -15.16
CA CYS A 189 -3.45 5.39 -14.88
C CYS A 189 -3.45 5.06 -13.37
N THR A 190 -3.20 6.04 -12.50
CA THR A 190 -3.20 5.85 -11.05
C THR A 190 -4.63 5.68 -10.51
N GLY A 191 -4.76 5.37 -9.21
CA GLY A 191 -6.07 5.28 -8.54
C GLY A 191 -6.64 3.87 -8.39
N ILE A 192 -5.89 2.84 -8.76
CA ILE A 192 -6.26 1.41 -8.60
C ILE A 192 -6.58 1.06 -7.12
N MET A 193 -5.96 1.77 -6.17
CA MET A 193 -6.18 1.57 -4.73
C MET A 193 -7.46 2.25 -4.19
N ALA A 194 -8.17 3.04 -4.99
CA ALA A 194 -9.37 3.75 -4.52
C ALA A 194 -10.43 2.78 -3.96
N GLY A 195 -10.62 1.61 -4.61
CA GLY A 195 -11.53 0.58 -4.12
C GLY A 195 -11.07 -0.09 -2.83
N ALA A 196 -9.75 -0.33 -2.68
CA ALA A 196 -9.19 -0.96 -1.49
C ALA A 196 -9.20 -0.02 -0.26
N ASN A 197 -9.07 1.29 -0.49
CA ASN A 197 -9.09 2.32 0.56
C ASN A 197 -10.46 2.44 1.26
N MET A 198 -11.52 1.90 0.65
CA MET A 198 -12.89 1.89 1.19
C MET A 198 -13.35 0.47 1.55
N SER A 199 -12.42 -0.45 1.76
CA SER A 199 -12.72 -1.87 2.02
C SER A 199 -13.63 -2.08 3.24
N GLY A 200 -13.52 -1.25 4.27
CA GLY A 200 -14.35 -1.31 5.47
C GLY A 200 -15.81 -0.89 5.29
N GLU A 201 -16.16 -0.30 4.13
CA GLU A 201 -17.53 0.15 3.82
C GLU A 201 -18.22 -0.75 2.78
N LEU A 202 -17.51 -1.75 2.24
CA LEU A 202 -18.06 -2.72 1.29
C LEU A 202 -18.81 -3.83 2.04
N LYS A 203 -19.93 -4.28 1.45
CA LYS A 203 -20.69 -5.43 1.96
C LYS A 203 -19.84 -6.72 1.94
N ASP A 204 -19.15 -6.98 0.82
CA ASP A 204 -18.32 -8.17 0.60
C ASP A 204 -16.96 -7.79 -0.01
N PRO A 205 -16.00 -7.27 0.79
CA PRO A 205 -14.74 -6.72 0.28
C PRO A 205 -13.87 -7.75 -0.46
N SER A 206 -13.86 -8.99 0.01
CA SER A 206 -13.04 -10.07 -0.56
C SER A 206 -13.37 -10.40 -2.01
N ARG A 207 -14.63 -10.19 -2.44
CA ARG A 207 -15.07 -10.39 -3.82
C ARG A 207 -15.16 -9.08 -4.60
N ALA A 208 -15.66 -8.02 -3.96
CA ALA A 208 -15.92 -6.75 -4.63
C ALA A 208 -14.64 -6.02 -5.07
N ILE A 209 -13.58 -6.05 -4.25
CA ILE A 209 -12.30 -5.39 -4.56
C ILE A 209 -11.64 -6.01 -5.80
N PRO A 210 -11.33 -7.32 -5.88
CA PRO A 210 -10.63 -7.88 -7.04
C PRO A 210 -11.47 -7.73 -8.33
N LEU A 211 -12.77 -7.99 -8.27
CA LEU A 211 -13.64 -7.86 -9.44
C LEU A 211 -13.74 -6.40 -9.92
N GLY A 212 -14.00 -5.48 -9.00
CA GLY A 212 -14.14 -4.06 -9.31
C GLY A 212 -12.85 -3.47 -9.89
N THR A 213 -11.70 -3.78 -9.30
CA THR A 213 -10.41 -3.28 -9.75
C THR A 213 -10.04 -3.81 -11.15
N ILE A 214 -10.21 -5.11 -11.41
CA ILE A 214 -9.86 -5.69 -12.73
C ILE A 214 -10.77 -5.14 -13.83
N VAL A 215 -12.08 -5.06 -13.58
CA VAL A 215 -13.04 -4.51 -14.55
C VAL A 215 -12.75 -3.04 -14.82
N ALA A 216 -12.46 -2.25 -13.79
CA ALA A 216 -12.12 -0.83 -13.94
C ALA A 216 -10.85 -0.63 -14.77
N VAL A 217 -9.77 -1.39 -14.48
CA VAL A 217 -8.50 -1.30 -15.23
C VAL A 217 -8.67 -1.75 -16.67
N ALA A 218 -9.42 -2.83 -16.92
CA ALA A 218 -9.69 -3.29 -18.28
C ALA A 218 -10.50 -2.27 -19.08
N TYR A 219 -11.52 -1.66 -18.44
CA TYR A 219 -12.34 -0.61 -19.04
C TYR A 219 -11.51 0.63 -19.40
N THR A 220 -10.72 1.15 -18.46
CA THR A 220 -9.90 2.36 -18.70
C THR A 220 -8.83 2.08 -19.77
N PHE A 221 -8.20 0.91 -19.74
CA PHE A 221 -7.25 0.50 -20.77
C PHE A 221 -7.88 0.47 -22.17
N PHE A 222 -9.06 -0.13 -22.30
CA PHE A 222 -9.79 -0.16 -23.57
C PHE A 222 -10.13 1.25 -24.08
N ILE A 223 -10.65 2.11 -23.21
CA ILE A 223 -10.99 3.49 -23.56
C ILE A 223 -9.75 4.29 -23.99
N TYR A 224 -8.61 4.13 -23.29
CA TYR A 224 -7.36 4.81 -23.64
C TYR A 224 -6.84 4.36 -25.01
N ILE A 225 -6.88 3.06 -25.30
CA ILE A 225 -6.46 2.53 -26.60
C ILE A 225 -7.41 3.01 -27.71
N LEU A 226 -8.71 3.02 -27.46
CA LEU A 226 -9.70 3.55 -28.41
C LEU A 226 -9.44 5.02 -28.72
N LEU A 227 -9.30 5.87 -27.70
CA LEU A 227 -9.02 7.30 -27.88
C LEU A 227 -7.65 7.55 -28.55
N PHE A 228 -6.64 6.73 -28.24
CA PHE A 228 -5.33 6.80 -28.88
C PHE A 228 -5.44 6.57 -30.39
N PHE A 229 -6.13 5.51 -30.82
CA PHE A 229 -6.33 5.23 -32.24
C PHE A 229 -7.18 6.31 -32.89
N LEU A 230 -8.35 6.65 -32.34
CA LEU A 230 -9.22 7.68 -32.90
C LEU A 230 -8.49 9.01 -33.12
N SER A 231 -7.79 9.49 -32.08
CA SER A 231 -7.01 10.73 -32.18
C SER A 231 -5.90 10.64 -33.24
N SER A 232 -5.24 9.50 -33.36
CA SER A 232 -4.17 9.29 -34.34
C SER A 232 -4.68 9.26 -35.79
N PHE A 233 -5.92 8.81 -36.02
CA PHE A 233 -6.54 8.76 -37.35
C PHE A 233 -7.13 10.10 -37.79
N THR A 234 -7.55 10.96 -36.86
CA THR A 234 -8.36 12.15 -37.16
C THR A 234 -7.69 13.49 -36.92
N CYS A 235 -6.62 13.54 -36.12
CA CYS A 235 -5.96 14.77 -35.73
C CYS A 235 -4.54 14.83 -36.26
N ASP A 236 -4.18 15.95 -36.89
CA ASP A 236 -2.81 16.18 -37.31
C ASP A 236 -1.87 16.37 -36.12
N ARG A 237 -0.60 16.02 -36.33
CA ARG A 237 0.43 16.03 -35.28
C ARG A 237 0.60 17.38 -34.60
N THR A 238 0.50 18.47 -35.36
CA THR A 238 0.61 19.84 -34.85
C THR A 238 -0.52 20.17 -33.87
N LEU A 239 -1.74 19.74 -34.16
CA LEU A 239 -2.89 19.91 -33.26
C LEU A 239 -2.67 19.17 -31.94
N LEU A 240 -2.20 17.91 -32.00
CA LEU A 240 -1.96 17.09 -30.82
C LEU A 240 -0.82 17.62 -29.93
N GLN A 241 0.15 18.34 -30.50
CA GLN A 241 1.31 18.88 -29.77
C GLN A 241 1.07 20.27 -29.17
N GLU A 242 0.29 21.11 -29.86
CA GLU A 242 0.15 22.52 -29.51
C GLU A 242 -1.17 22.86 -28.78
N ASP A 243 -2.12 21.92 -28.67
CA ASP A 243 -3.38 22.14 -27.96
C ASP A 243 -3.78 20.96 -27.05
N TYR A 244 -3.53 21.11 -25.75
CA TYR A 244 -4.01 20.17 -24.70
C TYR A 244 -5.53 20.10 -24.59
N GLY A 245 -6.25 21.11 -25.09
CA GLY A 245 -7.70 21.19 -25.09
C GLY A 245 -8.36 20.66 -26.37
N PHE A 246 -7.64 19.98 -27.27
CA PHE A 246 -8.15 19.65 -28.61
C PHE A 246 -9.48 18.90 -28.61
N PHE A 247 -9.78 18.07 -27.58
CA PHE A 247 -11.07 17.41 -27.44
C PHE A 247 -12.25 18.39 -27.40
N ARG A 248 -12.08 19.58 -26.83
CA ARG A 248 -13.07 20.65 -26.86
C ARG A 248 -13.26 21.16 -28.29
N ALA A 249 -12.17 21.41 -29.01
CA ALA A 249 -12.19 21.97 -30.35
C ALA A 249 -12.88 21.05 -31.37
N ILE A 250 -12.78 19.73 -31.20
CA ILE A 250 -13.40 18.73 -32.08
C ILE A 250 -14.77 18.25 -31.59
N SER A 251 -15.26 18.73 -30.44
CA SER A 251 -16.52 18.25 -29.86
C SER A 251 -17.76 18.81 -30.56
N LEU A 252 -18.83 18.01 -30.59
CA LEU A 252 -20.18 18.44 -30.99
C LEU A 252 -20.71 19.55 -30.08
N TRP A 253 -20.48 19.40 -28.77
CA TRP A 253 -20.91 20.37 -27.75
C TRP A 253 -19.78 20.65 -26.74
N PRO A 254 -18.96 21.69 -26.99
CA PRO A 254 -17.79 22.04 -26.16
C PRO A 254 -18.04 22.16 -24.65
N PRO A 255 -19.18 22.72 -24.17
CA PRO A 255 -19.46 22.79 -22.74
C PRO A 255 -19.52 21.42 -22.05
N LEU A 256 -19.95 20.36 -22.74
CA LEU A 256 -20.06 19.03 -22.15
C LEU A 256 -18.69 18.41 -21.84
N VAL A 257 -17.70 18.66 -22.70
CA VAL A 257 -16.31 18.26 -22.46
C VAL A 257 -15.74 18.98 -21.24
N LEU A 258 -16.02 20.28 -21.11
CA LEU A 258 -15.60 21.07 -19.94
C LEU A 258 -16.23 20.55 -18.64
N ILE A 259 -17.55 20.27 -18.65
CA ILE A 259 -18.24 19.66 -17.51
C ILE A 259 -17.61 18.32 -17.14
N GLY A 260 -17.26 17.49 -18.13
CA GLY A 260 -16.56 16.21 -17.93
C GLY A 260 -15.19 16.37 -17.26
N ILE A 261 -14.39 17.34 -17.72
CA ILE A 261 -13.06 17.65 -17.14
C ILE A 261 -13.20 18.07 -15.67
N TYR A 262 -14.13 18.98 -15.37
CA TYR A 262 -14.38 19.43 -14.00
C TYR A 262 -14.91 18.29 -13.11
N ALA A 263 -15.88 17.51 -13.60
CA ALA A 263 -16.45 16.38 -12.87
C ALA A 263 -15.40 15.31 -12.56
N THR A 264 -14.55 14.96 -13.53
CA THR A 264 -13.46 13.98 -13.35
C THR A 264 -12.49 14.45 -12.27
N SER A 265 -12.10 15.72 -12.31
CA SER A 265 -11.10 16.25 -11.39
C SER A 265 -11.65 16.40 -9.96
N ILE A 266 -12.91 16.82 -9.80
CA ILE A 266 -13.59 16.85 -8.50
C ILE A 266 -13.70 15.42 -7.93
N SER A 267 -14.08 14.45 -8.78
CA SER A 267 -14.19 13.03 -8.41
C SER A 267 -12.85 12.44 -7.93
N ALA A 268 -11.78 12.64 -8.70
CA ALA A 268 -10.43 12.18 -8.35
C ALA A 268 -9.95 12.76 -7.01
N SER A 269 -10.28 14.03 -6.76
CA SER A 269 -9.90 14.72 -5.53
C SER A 269 -10.69 14.25 -4.32
N MET A 270 -12.01 14.05 -4.46
CA MET A 270 -12.84 13.47 -3.40
C MET A 270 -12.36 12.07 -3.03
N SER A 271 -12.11 11.21 -4.03
CA SER A 271 -11.64 9.84 -3.82
C SER A 271 -10.29 9.80 -3.10
N SER A 272 -9.36 10.65 -3.53
CA SER A 272 -8.03 10.71 -2.92
C SER A 272 -8.08 11.31 -1.50
N LEU A 273 -8.92 12.31 -1.23
CA LEU A 273 -9.03 12.91 0.10
C LEU A 273 -9.67 11.95 1.10
N ILE A 274 -10.72 11.25 0.69
CA ILE A 274 -11.34 10.20 1.50
C ILE A 274 -10.36 9.06 1.73
N GLY A 275 -9.68 8.56 0.69
CA GLY A 275 -8.65 7.53 0.83
C GLY A 275 -7.56 7.93 1.84
N ALA A 276 -7.03 9.14 1.73
CA ALA A 276 -6.01 9.67 2.64
C ALA A 276 -6.52 9.70 4.09
N SER A 277 -7.72 10.22 4.31
CA SER A 277 -8.31 10.30 5.66
C SER A 277 -8.54 8.94 6.30
N ARG A 278 -8.96 7.92 5.55
CA ARG A 278 -9.16 6.55 6.09
C ARG A 278 -7.83 5.89 6.44
N ILE A 279 -6.81 6.06 5.59
CA ILE A 279 -5.46 5.57 5.89
C ILE A 279 -4.90 6.28 7.13
N LEU A 280 -5.06 7.60 7.22
CA LEU A 280 -4.61 8.38 8.37
C LEU A 280 -5.34 8.00 9.66
N HIS A 281 -6.65 7.74 9.58
CA HIS A 281 -7.43 7.28 10.72
C HIS A 281 -6.94 5.92 11.21
N ALA A 282 -6.68 4.97 10.30
CA ALA A 282 -6.11 3.67 10.66
C ALA A 282 -4.71 3.81 11.29
N LEU A 283 -3.85 4.67 10.74
CA LEU A 283 -2.54 4.98 11.32
C LEU A 283 -2.64 5.62 12.71
N ALA A 284 -3.65 6.47 12.93
CA ALA A 284 -3.89 7.08 14.23
C ALA A 284 -4.37 6.05 15.25
N GLN A 285 -5.26 5.12 14.87
CA GLN A 285 -5.70 4.00 15.72
C GLN A 285 -4.55 3.09 16.14
N ASP A 286 -3.53 2.92 15.29
CA ASP A 286 -2.33 2.14 15.57
C ASP A 286 -1.38 2.82 16.59
N ASP A 287 -1.73 4.00 17.14
CA ASP A 287 -0.98 4.77 18.15
C ASP A 287 0.49 5.10 17.82
N LEU A 288 0.84 5.00 16.54
CA LEU A 288 2.20 5.04 16.02
C LEU A 288 2.93 6.37 16.28
N PHE A 289 2.18 7.47 16.21
CA PHE A 289 2.67 8.84 16.37
C PHE A 289 2.08 9.55 17.59
N GLY A 290 1.32 8.82 18.43
CA GLY A 290 0.71 9.29 19.68
C GLY A 290 0.02 10.65 19.55
N MET A 291 0.60 11.66 20.24
CA MET A 291 0.05 13.01 20.41
C MET A 291 -0.23 13.76 19.10
N ILE A 292 0.58 13.57 18.05
CA ILE A 292 0.45 14.34 16.80
C ILE A 292 -0.77 13.91 16.00
N LEU A 293 -1.09 12.61 16.02
CA LEU A 293 -2.22 12.03 15.28
C LEU A 293 -3.47 11.81 16.15
N ALA A 294 -3.43 12.14 17.44
CA ALA A 294 -4.58 11.96 18.34
C ALA A 294 -5.89 12.59 17.84
N PRO A 295 -5.90 13.80 17.23
CA PRO A 295 -7.13 14.38 16.68
C PRO A 295 -7.71 13.59 15.50
N ALA A 296 -6.89 12.84 14.77
CA ALA A 296 -7.33 12.01 13.64
C ALA A 296 -8.09 10.75 14.09
N LYS A 297 -8.08 10.41 15.39
CA LYS A 297 -8.90 9.33 15.96
C LYS A 297 -10.37 9.71 16.13
N VAL A 298 -10.72 11.00 16.09
CA VAL A 298 -12.08 11.45 16.38
C VAL A 298 -13.03 11.02 15.25
N VAL A 299 -14.09 10.32 15.63
CA VAL A 299 -15.13 9.80 14.74
C VAL A 299 -16.46 10.50 15.03
N SER A 300 -17.26 10.73 13.99
CA SER A 300 -18.64 11.21 14.09
C SER A 300 -19.57 10.08 14.57
N GLN A 301 -20.79 10.43 15.01
CA GLN A 301 -21.82 9.47 15.42
C GLN A 301 -22.14 8.44 14.32
N GLY A 302 -21.97 8.81 13.05
CA GLY A 302 -22.15 7.93 11.89
C GLY A 302 -20.92 7.12 11.47
N GLY A 303 -19.85 7.04 12.27
CA GLY A 303 -18.65 6.26 11.94
C GLY A 303 -17.66 6.94 10.98
N ASN A 304 -17.89 8.20 10.59
CA ASN A 304 -16.98 8.96 9.71
C ASN A 304 -15.86 9.64 10.53
N PRO A 305 -14.56 9.39 10.25
CA PRO A 305 -13.43 10.02 10.95
C PRO A 305 -13.18 11.44 10.44
N TRP A 306 -14.07 12.38 10.82
CA TRP A 306 -14.00 13.77 10.36
C TRP A 306 -12.71 14.47 10.77
N GLY A 307 -12.10 14.11 11.91
CA GLY A 307 -10.81 14.64 12.33
C GLY A 307 -9.68 14.28 11.35
N ALA A 308 -9.68 13.05 10.84
CA ALA A 308 -8.71 12.62 9.84
C ALA A 308 -8.92 13.29 8.47
N VAL A 309 -10.18 13.58 8.11
CA VAL A 309 -10.52 14.34 6.90
C VAL A 309 -9.98 15.76 6.99
N LEU A 310 -10.19 16.47 8.10
CA LEU A 310 -9.67 17.82 8.28
C LEU A 310 -8.14 17.88 8.29
N TYR A 311 -7.48 16.91 8.93
CA TYR A 311 -6.03 16.84 8.94
C TYR A 311 -5.47 16.63 7.53
N SER A 312 -6.08 15.72 6.77
CA SER A 312 -5.72 15.48 5.37
C SER A 312 -5.96 16.73 4.52
N TRP A 313 -7.11 17.38 4.66
CA TRP A 313 -7.45 18.62 3.98
C TRP A 313 -6.45 19.74 4.27
N ALA A 314 -6.05 19.93 5.55
CA ALA A 314 -5.07 20.92 5.95
C ALA A 314 -3.70 20.65 5.33
N LEU A 315 -3.27 19.39 5.27
CA LEU A 315 -2.01 19.00 4.62
C LEU A 315 -2.04 19.32 3.12
N VAL A 316 -3.14 18.99 2.44
CA VAL A 316 -3.34 19.28 1.02
C VAL A 316 -3.33 20.79 0.76
N GLN A 317 -3.96 21.56 1.65
CA GLN A 317 -3.99 23.01 1.59
C GLN A 317 -2.58 23.62 1.74
N LEU A 318 -1.72 23.07 2.61
CA LEU A 318 -0.33 23.51 2.75
C LEU A 318 0.50 23.24 1.48
N VAL A 319 0.36 22.06 0.88
CA VAL A 319 1.07 21.74 -0.37
C VAL A 319 0.59 22.61 -1.53
N LEU A 320 -0.71 22.93 -1.57
CA LEU A 320 -1.28 23.85 -2.56
C LEU A 320 -0.70 25.28 -2.42
N LEU A 321 -0.40 25.74 -1.21
CA LEU A 321 0.21 27.05 -0.95
C LEU A 321 1.69 27.14 -1.41
N ALA A 322 2.43 26.03 -1.41
CA ALA A 322 3.85 25.96 -1.76
C ALA A 322 4.16 25.99 -3.28
N GLY A 323 3.15 26.25 -4.12
CA GLY A 323 3.03 25.78 -5.50
C GLY A 323 4.16 25.99 -6.53
N LYS A 324 4.53 24.88 -7.19
CA LYS A 324 4.90 24.78 -8.62
C LYS A 324 4.32 23.48 -9.20
N LEU A 325 3.50 23.59 -10.25
CA LEU A 325 2.68 22.49 -10.80
C LEU A 325 3.47 21.29 -11.34
N ASN A 326 4.47 21.55 -12.19
CA ASN A 326 5.21 20.47 -12.84
C ASN A 326 6.09 19.67 -11.88
N THR A 327 6.62 20.31 -10.84
CA THR A 327 7.37 19.61 -9.79
C THR A 327 6.46 18.71 -8.96
N LEU A 328 5.20 19.13 -8.73
CA LEU A 328 4.23 18.32 -7.99
C LEU A 328 3.83 17.07 -8.77
N ALA A 329 3.56 17.18 -10.08
CA ALA A 329 3.18 16.03 -10.90
C ALA A 329 4.25 14.91 -10.91
N ALA A 330 5.52 15.27 -11.11
CA ALA A 330 6.62 14.31 -11.09
C ALA A 330 6.81 13.67 -9.70
N VAL A 331 6.68 14.47 -8.64
CA VAL A 331 6.79 14.00 -7.25
C VAL A 331 5.64 13.06 -6.87
N VAL A 332 4.41 13.34 -7.29
CA VAL A 332 3.24 12.46 -7.10
C VAL A 332 3.48 11.09 -7.72
N THR A 333 3.91 11.08 -8.99
CA THR A 333 4.17 9.84 -9.72
C THR A 333 5.20 8.98 -8.99
N VAL A 334 6.29 9.60 -8.49
CA VAL A 334 7.31 8.88 -7.71
C VAL A 334 6.74 8.31 -6.41
N PHE A 335 5.93 9.06 -5.67
CA PHE A 335 5.31 8.53 -4.43
C PHE A 335 4.34 7.37 -4.68
N TYR A 336 3.56 7.40 -5.77
CA TYR A 336 2.72 6.27 -6.15
C TYR A 336 3.54 5.03 -6.53
N LEU A 337 4.61 5.21 -7.31
CA LEU A 337 5.49 4.10 -7.69
C LEU A 337 6.17 3.47 -6.47
N VAL A 338 6.59 4.27 -5.49
CA VAL A 338 7.11 3.75 -4.21
C VAL A 338 6.04 2.97 -3.45
N ALA A 339 4.81 3.48 -3.36
CA ALA A 339 3.73 2.80 -2.66
C ALA A 339 3.38 1.45 -3.32
N TYR A 340 3.30 1.40 -4.66
CA TYR A 340 3.05 0.17 -5.42
C TYR A 340 4.20 -0.82 -5.26
N ALA A 341 5.45 -0.37 -5.39
CA ALA A 341 6.62 -1.20 -5.14
C ALA A 341 6.64 -1.76 -3.71
N ALA A 342 6.25 -0.97 -2.70
CA ALA A 342 6.21 -1.42 -1.31
C ALA A 342 5.11 -2.49 -1.06
N VAL A 343 3.95 -2.35 -1.71
CA VAL A 343 2.87 -3.35 -1.64
C VAL A 343 3.32 -4.66 -2.31
N ASP A 344 3.85 -4.58 -3.52
CA ASP A 344 4.32 -5.77 -4.26
C ASP A 344 5.47 -6.46 -3.55
N LEU A 345 6.42 -5.69 -3.00
CA LEU A 345 7.54 -6.22 -2.21
C LEU A 345 7.05 -6.93 -0.95
N SER A 346 6.00 -6.40 -0.31
CA SER A 346 5.44 -7.02 0.89
C SER A 346 4.73 -8.33 0.57
N CYS A 347 3.92 -8.39 -0.48
CA CYS A 347 3.33 -9.64 -0.96
C CYS A 347 4.39 -10.67 -1.37
N LEU A 348 5.43 -10.23 -2.08
CA LEU A 348 6.57 -11.08 -2.44
C LEU A 348 7.26 -11.65 -1.19
N SER A 349 7.51 -10.81 -0.19
CA SER A 349 8.17 -11.21 1.05
C SER A 349 7.37 -12.22 1.87
N LEU A 350 6.03 -12.08 1.91
CA LEU A 350 5.14 -12.98 2.65
C LEU A 350 5.04 -14.35 1.95
N GLU A 351 5.00 -14.35 0.62
CA GLU A 351 4.98 -15.57 -0.19
C GLU A 351 6.30 -16.34 -0.08
N TRP A 352 7.44 -15.65 -0.23
CA TRP A 352 8.76 -16.24 -0.04
C TRP A 352 8.99 -16.72 1.40
N ALA A 353 8.41 -16.03 2.38
CA ALA A 353 8.41 -16.48 3.77
C ALA A 353 7.49 -17.67 4.03
N SER A 354 6.60 -18.00 3.08
CA SER A 354 5.52 -18.97 3.25
C SER A 354 4.77 -18.78 4.57
N ALA A 355 4.45 -17.51 4.87
CA ALA A 355 3.80 -17.14 6.12
C ALA A 355 2.46 -17.89 6.26
N PRO A 356 2.21 -18.64 7.36
CA PRO A 356 1.04 -19.53 7.46
C PRO A 356 -0.32 -18.84 7.29
N ASN A 357 -0.38 -17.57 7.71
CA ASN A 357 -1.57 -16.73 7.68
C ASN A 357 -1.77 -16.04 6.31
N PHE A 358 -0.76 -16.05 5.44
CA PHE A 358 -0.84 -15.50 4.10
C PHE A 358 -1.22 -16.61 3.13
N ARG A 359 -2.52 -16.69 2.81
CA ARG A 359 -3.11 -17.67 1.88
C ARG A 359 -3.95 -16.95 0.84
N PRO A 360 -3.33 -16.34 -0.18
CA PRO A 360 -4.07 -15.62 -1.20
C PRO A 360 -5.01 -16.58 -1.93
N THR A 361 -6.31 -16.28 -1.90
CA THR A 361 -7.35 -17.07 -2.57
C THR A 361 -7.55 -16.67 -4.04
N PHE A 362 -6.89 -15.58 -4.46
CA PHE A 362 -6.98 -15.06 -5.82
C PHE A 362 -6.11 -15.90 -6.77
N SER A 363 -6.74 -16.47 -7.80
CA SER A 363 -6.11 -17.47 -8.68
C SER A 363 -4.97 -16.94 -9.55
N LEU A 364 -4.97 -15.65 -9.90
CA LEU A 364 -3.92 -15.03 -10.72
C LEU A 364 -2.74 -14.49 -9.89
N PHE A 365 -2.75 -14.68 -8.58
CA PHE A 365 -1.64 -14.29 -7.72
C PHE A 365 -0.44 -15.23 -7.93
N SER A 366 0.74 -14.67 -8.19
CA SER A 366 2.00 -15.41 -8.20
C SER A 366 3.16 -14.55 -7.70
N TRP A 367 4.21 -15.18 -7.18
CA TRP A 367 5.42 -14.45 -6.78
C TRP A 367 6.11 -13.76 -7.98
N HIS A 368 5.97 -14.32 -9.19
CA HIS A 368 6.49 -13.75 -10.43
C HIS A 368 5.81 -12.41 -10.76
N THR A 369 4.49 -12.33 -10.62
CA THR A 369 3.74 -11.09 -10.85
C THR A 369 4.14 -10.00 -9.87
N CYS A 370 4.37 -10.34 -8.59
CA CYS A 370 4.86 -9.38 -7.60
C CYS A 370 6.29 -8.90 -7.92
N LEU A 371 7.19 -9.81 -8.32
CA LEU A 371 8.55 -9.44 -8.70
C LEU A 371 8.56 -8.49 -9.91
N LEU A 372 7.73 -8.77 -10.91
CA LEU A 372 7.58 -7.91 -12.09
C LEU A 372 7.02 -6.54 -11.68
N GLY A 373 6.05 -6.49 -10.77
CA GLY A 373 5.51 -5.25 -10.19
C GLY A 373 6.59 -4.40 -9.51
N VAL A 374 7.38 -4.98 -8.60
CA VAL A 374 8.50 -4.30 -7.95
C VAL A 374 9.53 -3.80 -8.97
N ALA A 375 9.96 -4.66 -9.89
CA ALA A 375 10.99 -4.32 -10.87
C ALA A 375 10.56 -3.19 -11.81
N SER A 376 9.32 -3.27 -12.33
CA SER A 376 8.75 -2.25 -13.20
C SER A 376 8.54 -0.91 -12.49
N CYS A 377 8.07 -0.91 -11.25
CA CYS A 377 7.91 0.31 -10.46
C CYS A 377 9.26 0.99 -10.18
N LEU A 378 10.27 0.22 -9.76
CA LEU A 378 11.61 0.76 -9.48
C LEU A 378 12.27 1.29 -10.75
N LEU A 379 12.21 0.56 -11.86
CA LEU A 379 12.78 0.99 -13.14
C LEU A 379 12.19 2.32 -13.57
N MET A 380 10.85 2.43 -13.61
CA MET A 380 10.19 3.66 -14.07
C MET A 380 10.43 4.84 -13.12
N MET A 381 10.49 4.59 -11.81
CA MET A 381 10.78 5.62 -10.82
C MET A 381 12.14 6.29 -11.04
N PHE A 382 13.20 5.48 -11.28
CA PHE A 382 14.54 6.01 -11.58
C PHE A 382 14.63 6.66 -12.97
N LEU A 383 13.89 6.16 -13.96
CA LEU A 383 13.84 6.76 -15.30
C LEU A 383 13.18 8.15 -15.31
N ILE A 384 12.14 8.35 -14.49
CA ILE A 384 11.43 9.64 -14.42
C ILE A 384 12.30 10.70 -13.74
N SER A 385 12.82 10.40 -12.54
CA SER A 385 13.65 11.35 -11.79
C SER A 385 14.50 10.64 -10.74
N PRO A 386 15.80 10.43 -11.00
CA PRO A 386 16.69 9.76 -10.05
C PRO A 386 16.77 10.46 -8.68
N GLY A 387 16.72 11.80 -8.66
CA GLY A 387 16.79 12.58 -7.42
C GLY A 387 15.58 12.38 -6.51
N ALA A 388 14.36 12.49 -7.05
CA ALA A 388 13.15 12.25 -6.25
C ALA A 388 12.97 10.77 -5.92
N ALA A 389 13.40 9.85 -6.80
CA ALA A 389 13.47 8.42 -6.53
C ALA A 389 14.37 8.11 -5.31
N GLY A 390 15.60 8.62 -5.31
CA GLY A 390 16.53 8.46 -4.19
C GLY A 390 15.98 9.09 -2.90
N GLY A 391 15.43 10.30 -2.97
CA GLY A 391 14.84 10.99 -1.82
C GLY A 391 13.63 10.25 -1.22
N SER A 392 12.74 9.71 -2.05
CA SER A 392 11.56 8.97 -1.58
C SER A 392 11.91 7.60 -1.00
N LEU A 393 12.88 6.88 -1.58
CA LEU A 393 13.40 5.62 -1.02
C LEU A 393 14.13 5.87 0.31
N LEU A 394 14.91 6.94 0.41
CA LEU A 394 15.58 7.32 1.66
C LEU A 394 14.56 7.69 2.74
N LEU A 395 13.53 8.47 2.39
CA LEU A 395 12.43 8.81 3.30
C LEU A 395 11.71 7.54 3.79
N MET A 396 11.38 6.61 2.88
CA MET A 396 10.77 5.32 3.24
C MET A 396 11.67 4.53 4.20
N GLY A 397 12.96 4.41 3.89
CA GLY A 397 13.91 3.70 4.75
C GLY A 397 14.03 4.33 6.14
N LEU A 398 14.08 5.66 6.21
CA LEU A 398 14.13 6.41 7.46
C LEU A 398 12.84 6.25 8.27
N LEU A 399 11.69 6.29 7.62
CA LEU A 399 10.40 6.02 8.27
C LEU A 399 10.36 4.59 8.82
N CYS A 400 10.74 3.58 8.04
CA CYS A 400 10.82 2.20 8.51
C CYS A 400 11.75 2.05 9.72
N ALA A 401 12.93 2.67 9.68
CA ALA A 401 13.87 2.66 10.79
C ALA A 401 13.29 3.34 12.05
N LEU A 402 12.67 4.51 11.91
CA LEU A 402 12.00 5.21 13.02
C LEU A 402 10.88 4.37 13.63
N LEU A 403 10.11 3.64 12.82
CA LEU A 403 9.06 2.76 13.30
C LEU A 403 9.62 1.57 14.08
N THR A 404 10.71 0.96 13.60
CA THR A 404 11.39 -0.10 14.35
C THR A 404 12.03 0.40 15.64
N ALA A 405 12.48 1.65 15.68
CA ALA A 405 13.09 2.26 16.86
C ALA A 405 12.05 2.72 17.91
N ARG A 406 10.86 3.16 17.47
CA ARG A 406 9.77 3.59 18.36
C ARG A 406 8.84 2.47 18.81
N GLY A 407 8.72 1.41 18.02
CA GLY A 407 7.95 0.24 18.41
C GLY A 407 8.60 -0.42 19.64
N GLY A 408 7.90 -0.41 20.78
CA GLY A 408 8.28 -1.24 21.93
C GLY A 408 8.26 -2.74 21.57
N PRO A 409 8.58 -3.65 22.52
CA PRO A 409 8.42 -5.08 22.32
C PRO A 409 6.93 -5.40 22.12
N SER A 410 6.48 -5.31 20.87
CA SER A 410 5.08 -5.48 20.53
C SER A 410 4.75 -6.97 20.57
N SER A 411 3.58 -7.34 21.09
CA SER A 411 3.02 -8.70 21.06
C SER A 411 2.75 -9.22 19.65
N TRP A 412 2.97 -8.39 18.63
CA TRP A 412 2.74 -8.70 17.24
C TRP A 412 3.98 -9.36 16.64
N GLY A 413 3.86 -10.62 16.21
CA GLY A 413 4.97 -11.41 15.69
C GLY A 413 5.72 -10.74 14.53
N TYR A 414 7.04 -10.94 14.50
CA TYR A 414 7.90 -10.40 13.45
C TYR A 414 7.90 -11.33 12.22
N VAL A 415 7.91 -10.77 11.00
CA VAL A 415 8.09 -11.57 9.76
C VAL A 415 9.42 -12.32 9.80
N SER A 416 10.45 -11.75 10.43
CA SER A 416 11.73 -12.42 10.68
C SER A 416 11.58 -13.65 11.59
N GLN A 417 10.71 -13.61 12.61
CA GLN A 417 10.41 -14.76 13.46
C GLN A 417 9.63 -15.83 12.69
N ALA A 418 8.67 -15.44 11.85
CA ALA A 418 7.94 -16.37 10.99
C ALA A 418 8.86 -17.06 9.97
N LEU A 419 9.77 -16.31 9.35
CA LEU A 419 10.83 -16.84 8.49
C LEU A 419 11.74 -17.80 9.24
N LEU A 420 12.20 -17.40 10.43
CA LEU A 420 13.04 -18.25 11.29
C LEU A 420 12.30 -19.55 11.64
N PHE A 421 11.04 -19.48 12.03
CA PHE A 421 10.22 -20.66 12.34
C PHE A 421 10.04 -21.56 11.13
N HIS A 422 9.71 -21.01 9.95
CA HIS A 422 9.59 -21.80 8.73
C HIS A 422 10.91 -22.51 8.38
N GLN A 423 12.02 -21.77 8.47
CA GLN A 423 13.35 -22.28 8.19
C GLN A 423 13.73 -23.38 9.19
N VAL A 424 13.51 -23.16 10.49
CA VAL A 424 13.76 -24.14 11.56
C VAL A 424 12.91 -25.39 11.34
N ARG A 425 11.60 -25.26 11.05
CA ARG A 425 10.73 -26.39 10.74
C ARG A 425 11.24 -27.20 9.54
N LYS A 426 11.64 -26.53 8.47
CA LYS A 426 12.16 -27.18 7.26
C LYS A 426 13.48 -27.91 7.54
N TYR A 427 14.33 -27.35 8.39
CA TYR A 427 15.55 -28.02 8.84
C TYR A 427 15.25 -29.20 9.77
N LEU A 428 14.31 -29.08 10.71
CA LEU A 428 13.84 -30.18 11.56
C LEU A 428 13.28 -31.35 10.74
N LEU A 429 12.57 -31.08 9.65
CA LEU A 429 12.08 -32.14 8.73
C LEU A 429 13.18 -32.77 7.87
N ARG A 430 14.32 -32.08 7.69
CA ARG A 430 15.47 -32.60 6.94
C ARG A 430 16.46 -33.36 7.81
N LEU A 431 16.39 -33.19 9.13
CA LEU A 431 17.10 -34.00 10.11
C LEU A 431 16.53 -35.42 10.03
N ASP A 432 17.23 -36.28 9.30
CA ASP A 432 16.86 -37.65 9.00
C ASP A 432 17.58 -38.57 9.98
N VAL A 433 16.84 -39.05 10.99
CA VAL A 433 17.33 -39.92 12.07
C VAL A 433 18.03 -41.18 11.55
N ARG A 434 17.74 -41.61 10.31
CA ARG A 434 18.36 -42.81 9.72
C ARG A 434 19.79 -42.59 9.24
N LYS A 435 20.27 -41.35 9.21
CA LYS A 435 21.58 -40.96 8.65
C LYS A 435 22.56 -40.49 9.72
N ASP A 436 22.42 -40.96 10.94
CA ASP A 436 23.38 -40.68 11.99
C ASP A 436 24.80 -41.10 11.57
N HIS A 437 25.75 -40.18 11.73
CA HIS A 437 27.14 -40.40 11.39
C HIS A 437 28.00 -40.31 12.66
N VAL A 438 28.61 -41.45 13.04
CA VAL A 438 29.45 -41.62 14.24
C VAL A 438 30.59 -40.58 14.31
N LYS A 439 31.04 -40.07 13.16
CA LYS A 439 32.18 -39.15 13.05
C LYS A 439 31.90 -37.73 13.55
N PHE A 440 30.62 -37.34 13.69
CA PHE A 440 30.23 -35.98 14.07
C PHE A 440 29.28 -35.96 15.27
N TRP A 441 29.52 -36.83 16.24
CA TRP A 441 28.76 -36.85 17.50
C TRP A 441 28.84 -35.49 18.22
N ARG A 442 27.69 -35.01 18.70
CA ARG A 442 27.59 -33.79 19.53
C ARG A 442 26.85 -34.11 20.83
N PRO A 443 27.34 -33.66 22.00
CA PRO A 443 26.66 -33.88 23.26
C PRO A 443 25.32 -33.13 23.29
N GLN A 444 24.24 -33.87 23.47
CA GLN A 444 22.95 -33.34 23.86
C GLN A 444 22.81 -33.53 25.37
N LEU A 445 22.64 -32.43 26.13
CA LEU A 445 22.54 -32.49 27.59
C LEU A 445 21.12 -32.15 28.08
N LEU A 446 20.53 -33.03 28.91
CA LEU A 446 19.36 -32.74 29.72
C LEU A 446 19.81 -32.61 31.17
N LEU A 447 19.77 -31.40 31.73
CA LEU A 447 20.13 -31.17 33.12
C LEU A 447 18.86 -31.05 33.97
N LEU A 448 18.67 -32.01 34.88
CA LEU A 448 17.60 -31.95 35.87
C LEU A 448 18.02 -31.03 37.02
N VAL A 449 17.31 -29.93 37.21
CA VAL A 449 17.60 -28.92 38.23
C VAL A 449 16.47 -28.87 39.24
N GLY A 450 16.75 -29.27 40.49
CA GLY A 450 15.81 -29.12 41.60
C GLY A 450 15.77 -27.68 42.13
N ASN A 451 16.92 -27.18 42.59
CA ASN A 451 17.04 -25.80 43.09
C ASN A 451 17.90 -24.93 42.15
N PRO A 452 17.31 -23.95 41.45
CA PRO A 452 18.02 -23.13 40.47
C PRO A 452 19.16 -22.30 41.07
N ARG A 453 19.02 -21.83 42.32
CA ARG A 453 20.04 -20.97 42.97
C ARG A 453 21.32 -21.74 43.28
N GLY A 454 21.18 -22.99 43.73
CA GLY A 454 22.32 -23.87 44.04
C GLY A 454 22.98 -24.48 42.79
N ALA A 455 22.25 -24.58 41.69
CA ALA A 455 22.72 -25.25 40.47
C ALA A 455 23.47 -24.33 39.49
N LEU A 456 23.68 -23.04 39.81
CA LEU A 456 24.37 -22.08 38.93
C LEU A 456 25.76 -22.54 38.42
N PRO A 457 26.64 -23.11 39.27
CA PRO A 457 27.92 -23.65 38.79
C PRO A 457 27.74 -24.81 37.81
N LEU A 458 26.78 -25.69 38.08
CA LEU A 458 26.48 -26.86 37.24
C LEU A 458 25.88 -26.45 35.89
N LEU A 459 25.00 -25.44 35.90
CA LEU A 459 24.42 -24.84 34.70
C LEU A 459 25.51 -24.30 33.76
N ARG A 460 26.52 -23.61 34.32
CA ARG A 460 27.67 -23.09 33.57
C ARG A 460 28.60 -24.18 33.06
N LEU A 461 28.87 -25.19 33.89
CA LEU A 461 29.69 -26.34 33.50
C LEU A 461 29.07 -27.09 32.31
N ALA A 462 27.77 -27.39 32.37
CA ALA A 462 27.04 -28.02 31.27
C ALA A 462 27.02 -27.15 30.00
N ASN A 463 26.90 -25.83 30.15
CA ASN A 463 26.98 -24.88 29.02
C ASN A 463 28.37 -24.87 28.35
N GLN A 464 29.45 -25.11 29.10
CA GLN A 464 30.80 -25.25 28.55
C GLN A 464 30.99 -26.61 27.87
N LEU A 465 30.48 -27.69 28.49
CA LEU A 465 30.56 -29.06 27.97
C LEU A 465 29.84 -29.24 26.63
N LYS A 466 28.69 -28.58 26.43
CA LYS A 466 27.87 -28.82 25.23
C LYS A 466 28.53 -28.42 23.90
N LYS A 467 29.50 -27.48 23.91
CA LYS A 467 30.24 -26.98 22.73
C LYS A 467 29.38 -26.76 21.47
N GLY A 468 28.18 -26.18 21.65
CA GLY A 468 27.23 -25.88 20.57
C GLY A 468 26.17 -26.95 20.31
N GLY A 469 26.17 -28.07 21.05
CA GLY A 469 25.09 -29.05 21.09
C GLY A 469 23.84 -28.54 21.82
N LEU A 470 22.79 -29.35 21.75
CA LEU A 470 21.51 -29.09 22.41
C LEU A 470 21.68 -29.15 23.93
N TYR A 471 21.04 -28.22 24.62
CA TYR A 471 21.02 -28.20 26.08
C TYR A 471 19.62 -27.83 26.56
N VAL A 472 19.02 -28.71 27.36
CA VAL A 472 17.69 -28.56 27.93
C VAL A 472 17.79 -28.58 29.45
N LEU A 473 17.13 -27.62 30.11
CA LEU A 473 16.99 -27.54 31.56
C LEU A 473 15.64 -28.12 31.94
N GLY A 474 15.66 -29.27 32.61
CA GLY A 474 14.48 -29.94 33.12
C GLY A 474 14.22 -29.58 34.58
N HIS A 475 12.99 -29.20 34.91
CA HIS A 475 12.54 -29.09 36.31
C HIS A 475 11.23 -29.86 36.50
N VAL A 476 11.13 -30.55 37.64
CA VAL A 476 9.92 -31.28 38.02
C VAL A 476 9.30 -30.58 39.22
N THR A 477 8.10 -30.04 39.02
CA THR A 477 7.26 -29.53 40.09
C THR A 477 6.37 -30.66 40.60
N LEU A 478 6.34 -30.87 41.91
CA LEU A 478 5.51 -31.89 42.52
C LEU A 478 4.07 -31.40 42.62
N GLY A 479 3.14 -32.16 42.04
CA GLY A 479 1.73 -31.85 42.09
C GLY A 479 0.93 -32.75 41.15
N ASP A 480 -0.38 -32.69 41.33
CA ASP A 480 -1.34 -33.37 40.47
C ASP A 480 -2.24 -32.32 39.82
N LEU A 481 -2.35 -32.36 38.48
CA LEU A 481 -3.09 -31.35 37.72
C LEU A 481 -4.59 -31.47 38.00
N ASP A 482 -5.08 -32.68 38.23
CA ASP A 482 -6.50 -32.96 38.49
C ASP A 482 -6.97 -32.35 39.82
N CYS A 483 -6.03 -32.07 40.74
CA CYS A 483 -6.30 -31.47 42.04
C CYS A 483 -6.13 -29.94 42.06
N LEU A 484 -5.66 -29.33 40.96
CA LEU A 484 -5.31 -27.91 40.89
C LEU A 484 -6.22 -27.17 39.89
N PRO A 485 -6.68 -25.95 40.20
CA PRO A 485 -7.57 -25.19 39.30
C PRO A 485 -6.86 -24.68 38.04
N SER A 486 -5.53 -24.61 38.06
CA SER A 486 -4.71 -24.17 36.92
C SER A 486 -3.29 -24.74 37.05
N ASP A 487 -2.57 -24.82 35.93
CA ASP A 487 -1.21 -25.34 35.90
C ASP A 487 -0.23 -24.39 36.63
N PRO A 488 0.37 -24.80 37.76
CA PRO A 488 1.30 -23.95 38.53
C PRO A 488 2.64 -23.73 37.82
N VAL A 489 2.92 -24.46 36.73
CA VAL A 489 4.19 -24.43 36.01
C VAL A 489 4.26 -23.26 35.02
N GLN A 490 3.12 -22.89 34.40
CA GLN A 490 3.03 -21.76 33.45
C GLN A 490 3.63 -20.44 33.97
N PRO A 491 3.26 -19.93 35.16
CA PRO A 491 3.84 -18.69 35.68
C PRO A 491 5.33 -18.81 36.02
N GLN A 492 5.82 -20.01 36.31
CA GLN A 492 7.24 -20.25 36.61
C GLN A 492 8.12 -20.21 35.36
N TYR A 493 7.56 -20.53 34.19
CA TYR A 493 8.30 -20.60 32.93
C TYR A 493 9.04 -19.29 32.61
N GLY A 494 8.38 -18.14 32.79
CA GLY A 494 9.01 -16.83 32.60
C GLY A 494 10.19 -16.57 33.56
N ALA A 495 10.09 -17.03 34.81
CA ALA A 495 11.17 -16.90 35.78
C ALA A 495 12.39 -17.76 35.39
N TRP A 496 12.17 -18.98 34.91
CA TRP A 496 13.23 -19.84 34.40
C TRP A 496 13.92 -19.28 33.16
N LEU A 497 13.17 -18.70 32.21
CA LEU A 497 13.76 -17.99 31.07
C LEU A 497 14.66 -16.83 31.53
N SER A 498 14.18 -16.01 32.47
CA SER A 498 14.99 -14.91 33.04
C SER A 498 16.26 -15.41 33.74
N LEU A 499 16.22 -16.60 34.34
CA LEU A 499 17.39 -17.23 34.94
C LEU A 499 18.40 -17.64 33.88
N VAL A 500 17.96 -18.23 32.77
CA VAL A 500 18.83 -18.65 31.66
C VAL A 500 19.55 -17.42 31.06
N ASP A 501 18.81 -16.33 30.88
CA ASP A 501 19.34 -15.05 30.38
C ASP A 501 20.38 -14.46 31.34
N ARG A 502 20.06 -14.42 32.65
CA ARG A 502 21.00 -13.92 33.69
C ARG A 502 22.22 -14.82 33.86
N ALA A 503 22.05 -16.14 33.70
CA ALA A 503 23.13 -17.11 33.77
C ALA A 503 24.00 -17.11 32.49
N GLN A 504 23.56 -16.44 31.41
CA GLN A 504 24.19 -16.42 30.09
C GLN A 504 24.41 -17.83 29.52
N VAL A 505 23.42 -18.69 29.74
CA VAL A 505 23.42 -20.08 29.28
C VAL A 505 22.57 -20.20 28.02
N LYS A 506 23.03 -20.93 27.00
CA LYS A 506 22.24 -21.18 25.79
C LYS A 506 21.47 -22.49 25.95
N ALA A 507 20.37 -22.48 26.68
CA ALA A 507 19.56 -23.68 26.93
C ALA A 507 18.07 -23.44 26.67
N PHE A 508 17.37 -24.51 26.30
CA PHE A 508 15.92 -24.55 26.35
C PHE A 508 15.47 -24.90 27.76
N VAL A 509 14.28 -24.47 28.14
CA VAL A 509 13.68 -24.77 29.45
C VAL A 509 12.50 -25.69 29.21
N ASP A 510 12.43 -26.79 29.97
CA ASP A 510 11.32 -27.72 29.95
C ASP A 510 10.89 -28.01 31.40
N LEU A 511 9.65 -27.67 31.72
CA LEU A 511 9.12 -27.77 33.07
C LEU A 511 7.96 -28.75 33.06
N THR A 512 7.94 -29.68 34.01
CA THR A 512 6.92 -30.72 34.09
C THR A 512 6.28 -30.79 35.48
N LEU A 513 4.97 -30.99 35.51
CA LEU A 513 4.21 -31.29 36.73
C LEU A 513 4.06 -32.80 36.86
N SER A 514 4.35 -33.38 38.02
CA SER A 514 4.23 -34.82 38.26
C SER A 514 4.04 -35.13 39.74
N PRO A 515 3.28 -36.17 40.11
CA PRO A 515 3.10 -36.57 41.52
C PRO A 515 4.38 -37.10 42.16
N SER A 516 5.37 -37.52 41.37
CA SER A 516 6.69 -37.92 41.87
C SER A 516 7.83 -37.38 41.00
N VAL A 517 8.98 -37.11 41.63
CA VAL A 517 10.20 -36.65 40.93
C VAL A 517 10.66 -37.71 39.92
N ARG A 518 10.56 -39.00 40.30
CA ARG A 518 10.96 -40.11 39.44
C ARG A 518 10.13 -40.15 38.15
N GLN A 519 8.82 -40.03 38.26
CA GLN A 519 7.93 -40.02 37.11
C GLN A 519 8.13 -38.77 36.24
N GLY A 520 8.31 -37.60 36.85
CA GLY A 520 8.58 -36.36 36.09
C GLY A 520 9.92 -36.42 35.35
N ALA A 521 10.97 -36.97 35.98
CA ALA A 521 12.25 -37.19 35.32
C ALA A 521 12.14 -38.18 34.15
N GLN A 522 11.34 -39.24 34.29
CA GLN A 522 11.05 -40.17 33.19
C GLN A 522 10.30 -39.50 32.04
N HIS A 523 9.35 -38.61 32.34
CA HIS A 523 8.65 -37.83 31.32
C HIS A 523 9.61 -36.91 30.57
N LEU A 524 10.42 -36.14 31.29
CA LEU A 524 11.44 -35.26 30.69
C LEU A 524 12.41 -36.05 29.83
N LEU A 525 12.92 -37.20 30.28
CA LEU A 525 13.85 -38.03 29.50
C LEU A 525 13.26 -38.52 28.17
N ARG A 526 11.95 -38.85 28.15
CA ARG A 526 11.31 -39.44 26.96
C ARG A 526 10.70 -38.41 26.02
N ILE A 527 10.24 -37.28 26.56
CA ILE A 527 9.38 -36.32 25.85
C ILE A 527 10.14 -35.04 25.52
N SER A 528 11.24 -34.72 26.21
CA SER A 528 12.02 -33.52 25.88
C SER A 528 12.61 -33.62 24.47
N GLY A 529 12.46 -32.52 23.73
CA GLY A 529 12.90 -32.40 22.34
C GLY A 529 11.78 -32.49 21.28
N LEU A 530 12.14 -32.10 20.05
CA LEU A 530 11.41 -32.31 18.80
C LEU A 530 12.31 -33.10 17.83
N VAL A 531 11.86 -34.28 17.38
CA VAL A 531 12.47 -35.15 16.35
C VAL A 531 13.80 -35.82 16.75
N GLU A 532 14.95 -35.15 16.61
CA GLU A 532 16.31 -35.72 16.85
C GLU A 532 16.90 -35.33 18.22
N SER A 533 16.10 -34.66 19.05
CA SER A 533 16.53 -34.12 20.35
C SER A 533 16.14 -34.99 21.54
N HIS A 534 15.74 -36.23 21.26
CA HIS A 534 15.46 -37.21 22.30
C HIS A 534 16.76 -37.74 22.90
N PHE A 535 16.85 -37.68 24.23
CA PHE A 535 18.01 -38.15 24.96
C PHE A 535 18.00 -39.68 25.01
N HIS A 536 18.89 -40.31 24.23
CA HIS A 536 19.17 -41.74 24.41
C HIS A 536 20.14 -41.94 25.58
N CYS A 537 19.68 -42.61 26.65
CA CYS A 537 20.60 -43.16 27.64
C CYS A 537 21.44 -44.27 27.00
N PRO A 538 22.78 -44.25 27.13
CA PRO A 538 23.56 -45.46 26.89
C PRO A 538 23.13 -46.51 27.91
N SER A 539 22.74 -47.68 27.40
CA SER A 539 22.36 -48.87 28.18
C SER A 539 23.48 -49.39 29.04
#